data_AF-A8XTR2-F1
#
_entry.id   AF-A8XTR2-F1
#
_cell.length_a   1.000
_cell.length_b   1.000
_cell.length_c   1.000
_cell.angle_alpha   90.00
_cell.angle_beta   90.00
_cell.angle_gamma   90.00
#
_symmetry.space_group_name_H-M   'P 1'
#
loop_
_entity.id
_entity.type
_entity.pdbx_description
1 polymer ?
#
loop_
_entity_poly.entity_id
_entity_poly.type
_entity_poly.pdbx_seq_one_letter_code
_entity_poly.pdbx_strand_id
1 'polypeptide(L)'
;MSDTDSAFKTLKWESWKMIHQLASAILIWTLIAAMVLPIIVTPIYISVFRSNRERDRTTPVYPITYYFYKMVYAFYLTIIFLFLLYRYEFLPTEFYSKCLAAVPVLFAVHLVHVHHILISCLAIQRFLLYFFQNSEKFVSFGLKTTTKIIYLIHFVCFIPFPAAFLINKFILNDIYDMREFSMLLSMTYIKCLNWIIISSALLYIPIHISIYRLRHLQSIEKQKPHKYILYQTIILFCFKIVESLSLSRVILDNREDQLFAPTVADIFVTPSLVQVPYLFCNRRNVQAMRKRLSLKYVWSKIRNRNNRVGGINNSNNQDTISYIQSRNV
;
A
#
# COMPACT_ATOMS: atom_id res chain seq x y z
N MET A 1 46.27 25.38 13.17
CA MET A 1 45.11 24.69 13.80
C MET A 1 43.78 25.16 13.22
N SER A 2 43.70 26.30 12.50
CA SER A 2 42.47 26.79 11.83
C SER A 2 42.15 26.07 10.51
N ASP A 3 43.15 25.75 9.69
CA ASP A 3 42.91 25.31 8.30
C ASP A 3 42.46 23.85 8.22
N THR A 4 42.95 23.00 9.12
CA THR A 4 42.50 21.60 9.24
C THR A 4 41.07 21.51 9.75
N ASP A 5 40.64 22.41 10.64
CA ASP A 5 39.26 22.45 11.16
C ASP A 5 38.28 23.01 10.11
N SER A 6 38.73 23.97 9.30
CA SER A 6 37.99 24.48 8.13
C SER A 6 37.79 23.39 7.05
N ALA A 7 38.87 22.69 6.68
CA ALA A 7 38.82 21.59 5.71
C ALA A 7 37.96 20.41 6.19
N PHE A 8 37.97 20.11 7.50
CA PHE A 8 37.12 19.08 8.06
C PHE A 8 35.64 19.48 8.03
N LYS A 9 35.32 20.74 8.32
CA LYS A 9 33.95 21.27 8.23
C LYS A 9 33.40 21.27 6.80
N THR A 10 34.21 21.65 5.81
CA THR A 10 33.81 21.62 4.39
C THR A 10 33.60 20.19 3.90
N LEU A 11 34.51 19.26 4.24
CA LEU A 11 34.36 17.83 3.87
C LEU A 11 33.09 17.22 4.48
N LYS A 12 32.81 17.52 5.74
CA LYS A 12 31.60 17.06 6.43
C LYS A 12 30.35 17.58 5.74
N TRP A 13 30.33 18.86 5.39
CA TRP A 13 29.20 19.49 4.71
C TRP A 13 28.96 18.92 3.31
N GLU A 14 30.01 18.68 2.52
CA GLU A 14 29.90 18.02 1.21
C GLU A 14 29.36 16.59 1.35
N SER A 15 29.81 15.85 2.36
CA SER A 15 29.30 14.51 2.66
C SER A 15 27.80 14.53 2.98
N TRP A 16 27.34 15.48 3.79
CA TRP A 16 25.92 15.66 4.10
C TRP A 16 25.10 15.99 2.85
N LYS A 17 25.59 16.88 2.00
CA LYS A 17 24.93 17.20 0.73
C LYS A 17 24.78 15.98 -0.17
N MET A 18 25.83 15.18 -0.30
CA MET A 18 25.80 13.96 -1.10
C MET A 18 24.75 12.97 -0.58
N ILE A 19 24.65 12.80 0.75
CA ILE A 19 23.63 11.94 1.37
C ILE A 19 22.21 12.43 1.02
N HIS A 20 21.94 13.74 1.14
CA HIS A 20 20.63 14.29 0.80
C HIS A 20 20.31 14.16 -0.69
N GLN A 21 21.28 14.39 -1.57
CA GLN A 21 21.09 14.20 -3.02
C GLN A 21 20.78 12.74 -3.36
N LEU A 22 21.51 11.80 -2.77
CA LEU A 22 21.28 10.37 -2.96
C LEU A 22 19.88 9.97 -2.45
N ALA A 23 19.48 10.45 -1.27
CA ALA A 23 18.14 10.20 -0.72
C ALA A 23 17.03 10.73 -1.65
N SER A 24 17.19 11.96 -2.18
CA SER A 24 16.24 12.52 -3.15
C SER A 24 16.17 11.69 -4.44
N ALA A 25 17.31 11.24 -4.97
CA ALA A 25 17.35 10.40 -6.16
C ALA A 25 16.65 9.04 -5.90
N ILE A 26 16.92 8.40 -4.77
CA ILE A 26 16.26 7.16 -4.36
C ILE A 26 14.74 7.37 -4.26
N LEU A 27 14.31 8.48 -3.65
CA LEU A 27 12.89 8.82 -3.51
C LEU A 27 12.22 8.95 -4.89
N ILE A 28 12.82 9.70 -5.83
CA ILE A 28 12.30 9.87 -7.19
C ILE A 28 12.14 8.52 -7.90
N TRP A 29 13.18 7.68 -7.89
CA TRP A 29 13.10 6.35 -8.51
C TRP A 29 12.06 5.46 -7.85
N THR A 30 11.93 5.54 -6.51
CA THR A 30 10.90 4.81 -5.77
C THR A 30 9.50 5.25 -6.17
N LEU A 31 9.28 6.56 -6.40
CA LEU A 31 8.01 7.11 -6.84
C LEU A 31 7.65 6.68 -8.27
N ILE A 32 8.62 6.74 -9.18
CA ILE A 32 8.43 6.23 -10.55
C ILE A 32 8.04 4.75 -10.52
N ALA A 33 8.74 3.94 -9.72
CA ALA A 33 8.40 2.54 -9.52
C ALA A 33 7.00 2.38 -8.89
N ALA A 34 6.63 3.19 -7.91
CA ALA A 34 5.34 3.15 -7.24
C ALA A 34 4.15 3.54 -8.12
N MET A 35 4.37 4.31 -9.19
CA MET A 35 3.33 4.60 -10.20
C MET A 35 3.09 3.40 -11.14
N VAL A 36 4.17 2.73 -11.57
CA VAL A 36 4.11 1.69 -12.60
C VAL A 36 3.82 0.30 -12.00
N LEU A 37 4.50 -0.04 -10.89
CA LEU A 37 4.49 -1.37 -10.31
C LEU A 37 3.10 -1.83 -9.87
N PRO A 38 2.27 -1.03 -9.18
CA PRO A 38 0.93 -1.45 -8.78
C PRO A 38 0.06 -1.83 -9.97
N ILE A 39 0.14 -1.12 -11.08
CA ILE A 39 -0.66 -1.40 -12.28
C ILE A 39 -0.34 -2.80 -12.81
N ILE A 40 0.94 -3.13 -12.90
CA ILE A 40 1.43 -4.44 -13.37
C ILE A 40 1.06 -5.55 -12.37
N VAL A 41 1.19 -5.27 -11.07
CA VAL A 41 1.07 -6.26 -10.00
C VAL A 41 -0.39 -6.55 -9.63
N THR A 42 -1.29 -5.57 -9.78
CA THR A 42 -2.71 -5.65 -9.43
C THR A 42 -3.43 -6.89 -9.95
N PRO A 43 -3.36 -7.28 -11.25
CA PRO A 43 -4.08 -8.47 -11.72
C PRO A 43 -3.63 -9.75 -11.01
N ILE A 44 -2.33 -9.87 -10.73
CA ILE A 44 -1.76 -11.00 -9.98
C ILE A 44 -2.23 -10.93 -8.53
N TYR A 45 -2.15 -9.75 -7.90
CA TYR A 45 -2.62 -9.50 -6.54
C TYR A 45 -4.08 -9.92 -6.36
N ILE A 46 -4.98 -9.45 -7.22
CA ILE A 46 -6.42 -9.75 -7.14
C ILE A 46 -6.66 -11.26 -7.24
N SER A 47 -6.02 -11.92 -8.19
CA SER A 47 -6.22 -13.35 -8.41
C SER A 47 -5.69 -14.20 -7.26
N VAL A 48 -4.50 -13.89 -6.72
CA VAL A 48 -3.94 -14.57 -5.54
C VAL A 48 -4.80 -14.28 -4.31
N PHE A 49 -5.26 -13.05 -4.12
CA PHE A 49 -6.13 -12.70 -3.00
C PHE A 49 -7.44 -13.49 -3.03
N ARG A 50 -8.10 -13.54 -4.19
CA ARG A 50 -9.33 -14.34 -4.36
C ARG A 50 -9.12 -15.82 -4.12
N SER A 51 -8.02 -16.37 -4.64
CA SER A 51 -7.68 -17.79 -4.45
C SER A 51 -7.43 -18.16 -2.99
N ASN A 52 -6.98 -17.19 -2.18
CA ASN A 52 -6.67 -17.41 -0.76
C ASN A 52 -7.83 -17.06 0.17
N ARG A 53 -8.91 -16.51 -0.36
CA ARG A 53 -9.95 -15.86 0.44
C ARG A 53 -10.50 -16.75 1.55
N GLU A 54 -10.88 -17.98 1.23
CA GLU A 54 -11.48 -18.91 2.20
C GLU A 54 -10.49 -19.30 3.31
N ARG A 55 -9.23 -19.55 2.95
CA ARG A 55 -8.17 -19.83 3.92
C ARG A 55 -7.94 -18.62 4.83
N ASP A 56 -7.77 -17.45 4.23
CA ASP A 56 -7.39 -16.24 4.96
C ASP A 56 -8.54 -15.74 5.85
N ARG A 57 -9.82 -16.04 5.52
CA ARG A 57 -11.01 -15.70 6.31
C ARG A 57 -10.99 -16.23 7.75
N THR A 58 -10.29 -17.33 7.98
CA THR A 58 -10.13 -17.92 9.31
C THR A 58 -9.11 -17.18 10.19
N THR A 59 -8.33 -16.27 9.60
CA THR A 59 -7.29 -15.54 10.33
C THR A 59 -7.87 -14.31 11.03
N PRO A 60 -7.40 -13.96 12.24
CA PRO A 60 -7.87 -12.78 12.96
C PRO A 60 -7.54 -11.45 12.23
N VAL A 61 -6.57 -11.46 11.31
CA VAL A 61 -6.17 -10.29 10.51
C VAL A 61 -7.00 -10.10 9.25
N TYR A 62 -7.82 -11.09 8.87
CA TYR A 62 -8.66 -11.04 7.67
C TYR A 62 -9.46 -9.75 7.49
N PRO A 63 -10.12 -9.17 8.53
CA PRO A 63 -10.92 -7.97 8.35
C PRO A 63 -10.09 -6.82 7.78
N ILE A 64 -8.83 -6.70 8.22
CA ILE A 64 -7.92 -5.64 7.81
C ILE A 64 -7.30 -5.95 6.44
N THR A 65 -6.88 -7.19 6.18
CA THR A 65 -6.35 -7.55 4.86
C THR A 65 -7.43 -7.46 3.78
N TYR A 66 -8.68 -7.78 4.11
CA TYR A 66 -9.84 -7.59 3.24
C TYR A 66 -10.19 -6.11 3.04
N TYR A 67 -10.07 -5.30 4.08
CA TYR A 67 -10.16 -3.85 3.95
C TYR A 67 -9.07 -3.30 3.01
N PHE A 68 -7.81 -3.69 3.17
CA PHE A 68 -6.73 -3.30 2.27
C PHE A 68 -6.97 -3.74 0.82
N TYR A 69 -7.53 -4.94 0.62
CA TYR A 69 -7.95 -5.39 -0.71
C TYR A 69 -9.00 -4.45 -1.33
N LYS A 70 -10.01 -4.02 -0.57
CA LYS A 70 -10.99 -3.02 -1.04
C LYS A 70 -10.37 -1.63 -1.27
N MET A 71 -9.49 -1.22 -0.37
CA MET A 71 -8.79 0.07 -0.43
C MET A 71 -7.98 0.22 -1.72
N VAL A 72 -7.35 -0.86 -2.21
CA VAL A 72 -6.67 -0.86 -3.52
C VAL A 72 -7.63 -0.48 -4.66
N TYR A 73 -8.85 -1.01 -4.69
CA TYR A 73 -9.84 -0.60 -5.69
C TYR A 73 -10.24 0.86 -5.54
N ALA A 74 -10.42 1.33 -4.29
CA ALA A 74 -10.74 2.73 -4.01
C ALA A 74 -9.64 3.67 -4.52
N PHE A 75 -8.36 3.33 -4.33
CA PHE A 75 -7.24 4.09 -4.90
C PHE A 75 -7.29 4.15 -6.43
N TYR A 76 -7.54 3.04 -7.12
CA TYR A 76 -7.64 3.04 -8.57
C TYR A 76 -8.82 3.86 -9.09
N LEU A 77 -9.99 3.74 -8.45
CA LEU A 77 -11.14 4.58 -8.78
C LEU A 77 -10.81 6.07 -8.59
N THR A 78 -10.08 6.41 -7.53
CA THR A 78 -9.64 7.79 -7.26
C THR A 78 -8.68 8.30 -8.34
N ILE A 79 -7.70 7.48 -8.76
CA ILE A 79 -6.75 7.84 -9.83
C ILE A 79 -7.48 8.02 -11.16
N ILE A 80 -8.39 7.11 -11.51
CA ILE A 80 -9.19 7.22 -12.75
C ILE A 80 -10.03 8.50 -12.72
N PHE A 81 -10.67 8.80 -11.59
CA PHE A 81 -11.46 10.01 -11.43
C PHE A 81 -10.59 11.27 -11.56
N LEU A 82 -9.42 11.32 -10.92
CA LEU A 82 -8.45 12.42 -11.09
C LEU A 82 -8.02 12.60 -12.55
N PHE A 83 -7.76 11.51 -13.27
CA PHE A 83 -7.40 11.56 -14.69
C PHE A 83 -8.53 12.13 -15.56
N LEU A 84 -9.78 11.74 -15.29
CA LEU A 84 -10.95 12.27 -15.99
C LEU A 84 -11.13 13.77 -15.71
N LEU A 85 -10.96 14.20 -14.46
CA LEU A 85 -11.03 15.62 -14.08
C LEU A 85 -9.92 16.45 -14.71
N TYR A 86 -8.67 15.95 -14.73
CA TYR A 86 -7.56 16.62 -15.40
C TYR A 86 -7.85 16.87 -16.88
N ARG A 87 -8.51 15.91 -17.57
CA ARG A 87 -8.91 16.10 -18.97
C ARG A 87 -9.99 17.16 -19.13
N TYR A 88 -10.86 17.31 -18.13
CA TYR A 88 -11.93 18.30 -18.08
C TYR A 88 -11.42 19.71 -17.75
N GLU A 89 -10.45 19.88 -16.85
CA GLU A 89 -9.83 21.19 -16.51
C GLU A 89 -9.11 21.86 -17.70
N PHE A 90 -8.82 21.13 -18.77
CA PHE A 90 -8.33 21.71 -20.04
C PHE A 90 -9.42 22.49 -20.80
N LEU A 91 -10.66 22.53 -20.29
CA LEU A 91 -11.74 23.42 -20.70
C LEU A 91 -11.79 24.61 -19.74
N PRO A 92 -11.87 25.87 -20.25
CA PRO A 92 -11.75 27.05 -19.41
C PRO A 92 -12.93 27.15 -18.45
N THR A 93 -12.75 26.74 -17.19
CA THR A 93 -13.82 26.81 -16.17
C THR A 93 -13.33 27.15 -14.76
N GLU A 94 -14.15 27.97 -14.11
CA GLU A 94 -14.00 28.70 -12.84
C GLU A 94 -13.83 27.84 -11.57
N PHE A 95 -13.75 28.51 -10.41
CA PHE A 95 -13.66 28.00 -9.02
C PHE A 95 -14.25 26.60 -8.74
N TYR A 96 -15.41 26.28 -9.32
CA TYR A 96 -16.07 24.97 -9.18
C TYR A 96 -15.21 23.78 -9.66
N SER A 97 -14.39 23.96 -10.71
CA SER A 97 -13.50 22.92 -11.24
C SER A 97 -12.43 22.52 -10.21
N LYS A 98 -11.83 23.52 -9.55
CA LYS A 98 -10.83 23.33 -8.49
C LYS A 98 -11.40 22.65 -7.26
N CYS A 99 -12.60 23.03 -6.81
CA CYS A 99 -13.27 22.37 -5.70
C CYS A 99 -13.59 20.90 -6.01
N LEU A 100 -14.02 20.61 -7.26
CA LEU A 100 -14.30 19.26 -7.71
C LEU A 100 -13.04 18.39 -7.76
N ALA A 101 -11.90 18.96 -8.16
CA ALA A 101 -10.59 18.29 -8.16
C ALA A 101 -10.02 18.03 -6.76
N ALA A 102 -10.37 18.87 -5.76
CA ALA A 102 -9.88 18.71 -4.39
C ALA A 102 -10.47 17.47 -3.68
N VAL A 103 -11.74 17.14 -3.93
CA VAL A 103 -12.44 16.01 -3.29
C VAL A 103 -11.69 14.67 -3.43
N PRO A 104 -11.31 14.21 -4.64
CA PRO A 104 -10.59 12.94 -4.79
C PRO A 104 -9.18 12.97 -4.19
N VAL A 105 -8.50 14.12 -4.18
CA VAL A 105 -7.19 14.25 -3.50
C VAL A 105 -7.37 14.07 -1.99
N LEU A 106 -8.35 14.75 -1.39
CA LEU A 106 -8.66 14.61 0.04
C LEU A 106 -9.05 13.17 0.39
N PHE A 107 -9.81 12.51 -0.50
CA PHE A 107 -10.15 11.11 -0.32
C PHE A 107 -8.91 10.19 -0.39
N ALA A 108 -7.98 10.42 -1.32
CA ALA A 108 -6.72 9.66 -1.39
C ALA A 108 -5.88 9.84 -0.11
N VAL A 109 -5.74 11.08 0.36
CA VAL A 109 -5.04 11.41 1.61
C VAL A 109 -5.70 10.70 2.80
N HIS A 110 -7.04 10.69 2.85
CA HIS A 110 -7.79 9.98 3.88
C HIS A 110 -7.49 8.47 3.89
N LEU A 111 -7.47 7.82 2.72
CA LEU A 111 -7.14 6.40 2.61
C LEU A 111 -5.72 6.09 3.10
N VAL A 112 -4.76 6.95 2.79
CA VAL A 112 -3.37 6.84 3.29
C VAL A 112 -3.34 6.94 4.81
N HIS A 113 -3.98 7.96 5.40
CA HIS A 113 -4.00 8.14 6.86
C HIS A 113 -4.61 6.92 7.56
N VAL A 114 -5.73 6.41 7.05
CA VAL A 114 -6.36 5.20 7.58
C VAL A 114 -5.44 3.99 7.45
N HIS A 115 -4.74 3.83 6.33
CA HIS A 115 -3.76 2.76 6.16
C HIS A 115 -2.64 2.83 7.21
N HIS A 116 -2.06 4.02 7.41
CA HIS A 116 -0.98 4.26 8.39
C HIS A 116 -1.40 4.00 9.83
N ILE A 117 -2.61 4.40 10.23
CA ILE A 117 -3.13 4.10 11.57
C ILE A 117 -3.38 2.60 11.71
N LEU A 118 -3.99 1.93 10.72
CA LEU A 118 -4.29 0.50 10.80
C LEU A 118 -3.04 -0.36 10.96
N ILE A 119 -1.99 -0.11 10.20
CA ILE A 119 -0.72 -0.84 10.35
C ILE A 119 -0.03 -0.55 11.68
N SER A 120 -0.14 0.67 12.19
CA SER A 120 0.41 1.05 13.50
C SER A 120 -0.33 0.35 14.64
N CYS A 121 -1.66 0.37 14.63
CA CYS A 121 -2.50 -0.38 15.57
C CYS A 121 -2.20 -1.88 15.52
N LEU A 122 -2.02 -2.45 14.34
CA LEU A 122 -1.66 -3.85 14.17
C LEU A 122 -0.27 -4.17 14.75
N ALA A 123 0.72 -3.31 14.54
CA ALA A 123 2.06 -3.47 15.10
C ALA A 123 2.01 -3.50 16.63
N ILE A 124 1.29 -2.54 17.23
CA ILE A 124 1.07 -2.46 18.68
C ILE A 124 0.33 -3.68 19.19
N GLN A 125 -0.77 -4.07 18.55
CA GLN A 125 -1.55 -5.26 18.91
C GLN A 125 -0.67 -6.51 18.92
N ARG A 126 0.20 -6.69 17.92
CA ARG A 126 1.10 -7.84 17.82
C ARG A 126 2.19 -7.82 18.87
N PHE A 127 2.74 -6.66 19.16
CA PHE A 127 3.70 -6.48 20.25
C PHE A 127 3.07 -6.87 21.60
N LEU A 128 1.87 -6.36 21.88
CA LEU A 128 1.15 -6.66 23.11
C LEU A 128 0.83 -8.14 23.25
N LEU A 129 0.27 -8.78 22.22
CA LEU A 129 -0.02 -10.22 22.25
C LEU A 129 1.22 -11.08 22.45
N TYR A 130 2.38 -10.65 21.93
CA TYR A 130 3.61 -11.40 22.02
C TYR A 130 4.25 -11.30 23.42
N PHE A 131 4.39 -10.09 23.96
CA PHE A 131 5.10 -9.85 25.22
C PHE A 131 4.20 -9.90 26.46
N PHE A 132 2.89 -9.65 26.29
CA PHE A 132 1.93 -9.55 27.38
C PHE A 132 0.72 -10.44 27.06
N GLN A 133 0.84 -11.75 27.29
CA GLN A 133 -0.24 -12.71 26.99
C GLN A 133 -1.57 -12.36 27.69
N ASN A 134 -1.51 -11.73 28.87
CA ASN A 134 -2.69 -11.22 29.58
C ASN A 134 -3.47 -10.14 28.79
N SER A 135 -2.83 -9.48 27.82
CA SER A 135 -3.47 -8.50 26.95
C SER A 135 -4.42 -9.12 25.92
N GLU A 136 -4.36 -10.44 25.69
CA GLU A 136 -5.16 -11.13 24.68
C GLU A 136 -6.65 -10.80 24.80
N LYS A 137 -7.20 -10.82 26.02
CA LYS A 137 -8.61 -10.49 26.28
C LYS A 137 -9.01 -9.08 25.83
N PHE A 138 -8.07 -8.14 25.81
CA PHE A 138 -8.32 -6.73 25.45
C PHE A 138 -8.03 -6.44 23.98
N VAL A 139 -7.14 -7.19 23.34
CA VAL A 139 -6.66 -6.86 21.99
C VAL A 139 -6.99 -7.94 20.94
N SER A 140 -7.52 -9.10 21.32
CA SER A 140 -8.01 -10.12 20.39
C SER A 140 -9.44 -9.81 19.98
N PHE A 141 -9.60 -9.18 18.83
CA PHE A 141 -10.91 -8.78 18.31
C PHE A 141 -11.42 -9.75 17.24
N GLY A 142 -12.70 -10.10 17.32
CA GLY A 142 -13.39 -10.81 16.25
C GLY A 142 -13.72 -9.92 15.05
N LEU A 143 -14.12 -10.54 13.93
CA LEU A 143 -14.43 -9.86 12.65
C LEU A 143 -15.32 -8.62 12.82
N LYS A 144 -16.44 -8.74 13.54
CA LYS A 144 -17.40 -7.64 13.73
C LYS A 144 -16.76 -6.45 14.47
N THR A 145 -15.99 -6.70 15.52
CA THR A 145 -15.33 -5.66 16.31
C THR A 145 -14.23 -4.98 15.50
N THR A 146 -13.38 -5.74 14.81
CA THR A 146 -12.34 -5.17 13.95
C THR A 146 -12.93 -4.31 12.84
N THR A 147 -14.06 -4.71 12.24
CA THR A 147 -14.77 -3.88 11.27
C THR A 147 -15.27 -2.57 11.88
N LYS A 148 -15.84 -2.59 13.09
CA LYS A 148 -16.23 -1.36 13.80
C LYS A 148 -15.02 -0.45 14.08
N ILE A 149 -13.89 -1.02 14.48
CA ILE A 149 -12.64 -0.27 14.70
C ILE A 149 -12.17 0.41 13.40
N ILE A 150 -12.25 -0.27 12.25
CA ILE A 150 -11.91 0.33 10.96
C ILE A 150 -12.78 1.55 10.66
N TYR A 151 -14.11 1.45 10.87
CA TYR A 151 -15.01 2.59 10.71
C TYR A 151 -14.73 3.72 11.70
N LEU A 152 -14.39 3.40 12.95
CA LEU A 152 -13.97 4.39 13.94
C LEU A 152 -12.69 5.12 13.50
N ILE A 153 -11.70 4.39 12.95
CA ILE A 153 -10.47 4.99 12.42
C ILE A 153 -10.79 5.92 11.25
N HIS A 154 -11.68 5.54 10.33
CA HIS A 154 -12.15 6.46 9.29
C HIS A 154 -12.76 7.72 9.87
N PHE A 155 -13.63 7.59 10.89
CA PHE A 155 -14.23 8.76 11.52
C PHE A 155 -13.16 9.67 12.13
N VAL A 156 -12.22 9.12 12.91
CA VAL A 156 -11.13 9.87 13.55
C VAL A 156 -10.22 10.56 12.53
N CYS A 157 -9.81 9.86 11.46
CA CYS A 157 -9.00 10.43 10.38
C CYS A 157 -9.70 11.59 9.64
N PHE A 158 -11.03 11.64 9.68
CA PHE A 158 -11.80 12.69 9.03
C PHE A 158 -11.91 13.96 9.88
N ILE A 159 -11.82 13.86 11.22
CA ILE A 159 -11.99 14.99 12.15
C ILE A 159 -11.08 16.20 11.84
N PRO A 160 -9.78 16.05 11.48
CA PRO A 160 -8.91 17.20 11.25
C PRO A 160 -9.41 18.16 10.17
N PHE A 161 -10.12 17.66 9.14
CA PHE A 161 -10.60 18.47 8.02
C PHE A 161 -11.62 19.55 8.45
N PRO A 162 -12.76 19.23 9.09
CA PRO A 162 -13.67 20.24 9.63
C PRO A 162 -13.14 20.94 10.89
N ALA A 163 -12.31 20.27 11.70
CA ALA A 163 -11.80 20.86 12.94
C ALA A 163 -10.95 22.11 12.68
N ALA A 164 -10.14 22.13 11.61
CA ALA A 164 -9.35 23.31 11.25
C ALA A 164 -10.24 24.54 11.01
N PHE A 165 -11.34 24.36 10.28
CA PHE A 165 -12.32 25.43 10.02
C PHE A 165 -13.00 25.89 11.30
N LEU A 166 -13.46 24.97 12.14
CA LEU A 166 -14.16 25.30 13.38
C LEU A 166 -13.25 26.03 14.39
N ILE A 167 -12.00 25.58 14.53
CA ILE A 167 -11.04 26.21 15.45
C ILE A 167 -10.69 27.63 14.98
N ASN A 168 -10.41 27.82 13.69
CA ASN A 168 -10.09 29.14 13.16
C ASN A 168 -11.26 30.13 13.36
N LYS A 169 -12.48 29.69 13.02
CA LYS A 169 -13.68 30.52 13.10
C LYS A 169 -14.13 30.84 14.52
N PHE A 170 -14.21 29.83 15.39
CA PHE A 170 -14.87 29.97 16.70
C PHE A 170 -13.91 30.19 17.86
N ILE A 171 -12.65 29.76 17.75
CA ILE A 171 -11.66 29.89 18.84
C ILE A 171 -10.71 31.03 18.54
N LEU A 172 -10.19 31.10 17.31
CA LEU A 172 -9.21 32.09 16.91
C LEU A 172 -9.85 33.33 16.28
N ASN A 173 -11.19 33.40 16.17
CA ASN A 173 -11.93 34.56 15.62
C ASN A 173 -11.32 35.10 14.31
N ASP A 174 -10.95 34.21 13.39
CA ASP A 174 -10.36 34.54 12.09
C ASP A 174 -9.05 35.37 12.17
N ILE A 175 -8.30 35.30 13.29
CA ILE A 175 -6.99 35.97 13.46
C ILE A 175 -5.98 35.53 12.38
N TYR A 176 -6.01 34.25 12.01
CA TYR A 176 -5.15 33.67 10.98
C TYR A 176 -5.96 33.45 9.71
N ASP A 177 -5.33 33.66 8.56
CA ASP A 177 -5.90 33.25 7.27
C ASP A 177 -6.27 31.76 7.32
N MET A 178 -7.50 31.44 6.93
CA MET A 178 -8.06 30.08 6.95
C MET A 178 -7.16 29.07 6.23
N ARG A 179 -6.53 29.47 5.13
CA ARG A 179 -5.65 28.62 4.34
C ARG A 179 -4.37 28.33 5.12
N GLU A 180 -3.73 29.36 5.68
CA GLU A 180 -2.48 29.23 6.43
C GLU A 180 -2.68 28.38 7.69
N PHE A 181 -3.75 28.62 8.44
CA PHE A 181 -4.08 27.84 9.63
C PHE A 181 -4.40 26.37 9.29
N SER A 182 -5.19 26.14 8.23
CA SER A 182 -5.49 24.78 7.76
C SER A 182 -4.22 24.03 7.31
N MET A 183 -3.27 24.72 6.68
CA MET A 183 -1.98 24.14 6.31
C MET A 183 -1.16 23.78 7.55
N LEU A 184 -1.05 24.67 8.53
CA LEU A 184 -0.31 24.42 9.77
C LEU A 184 -0.85 23.20 10.53
N LEU A 185 -2.17 23.13 10.70
CA LEU A 185 -2.83 22.01 11.41
C LEU A 185 -2.65 20.70 10.65
N SER A 186 -2.80 20.72 9.31
CA SER A 186 -2.59 19.55 8.46
C SER A 186 -1.15 19.04 8.52
N MET A 187 -0.17 19.94 8.44
CA MET A 187 1.26 19.60 8.52
C MET A 187 1.62 19.06 9.90
N THR A 188 1.04 19.61 10.96
CA THR A 188 1.22 19.11 12.33
C THR A 188 0.66 17.70 12.47
N TYR A 189 -0.56 17.47 11.98
CA TYR A 189 -1.20 16.16 11.98
C TYR A 189 -0.39 15.11 11.21
N ILE A 190 0.08 15.44 10.01
CA ILE A 190 0.90 14.54 9.18
C ILE A 190 2.21 14.19 9.90
N LYS A 191 2.88 15.16 10.53
CA LYS A 191 4.09 14.92 11.32
C LYS A 191 3.80 13.96 12.48
N CYS A 192 2.70 14.15 13.21
CA CYS A 192 2.29 13.24 14.29
C CYS A 192 2.06 11.81 13.79
N LEU A 193 1.36 11.64 12.66
CA LEU A 193 1.17 10.31 12.05
C LEU A 193 2.50 9.64 11.68
N ASN A 194 3.43 10.38 11.08
CA ASN A 194 4.73 9.84 10.71
C ASN A 194 5.52 9.37 11.95
N TRP A 195 5.48 10.13 13.05
CA TRP A 195 6.08 9.70 14.31
C TRP A 195 5.43 8.42 14.87
N ILE A 196 4.10 8.32 14.83
CA ILE A 196 3.38 7.11 15.26
C ILE A 196 3.83 5.88 14.45
N ILE A 197 3.98 6.01 13.13
CA ILE A 197 4.42 4.93 12.25
C ILE A 197 5.84 4.50 12.61
N ILE A 198 6.76 5.46 12.76
CA ILE A 198 8.16 5.21 13.12
C ILE A 198 8.23 4.46 14.46
N SER A 199 7.54 4.96 15.49
CA SER A 199 7.47 4.31 16.81
C SER A 199 6.87 2.91 16.72
N SER A 200 5.81 2.73 15.93
CA SER A 200 5.15 1.43 15.74
C SER A 200 6.05 0.42 15.01
N ALA A 201 6.84 0.88 14.04
CA ALA A 201 7.80 0.03 13.34
C ALA A 201 8.92 -0.47 14.26
N LEU A 202 9.40 0.37 15.19
CA LEU A 202 10.41 -0.03 16.16
C LEU A 202 9.93 -1.15 17.08
N LEU A 203 8.62 -1.29 17.33
CA LEU A 203 8.05 -2.40 18.10
C LEU A 203 8.26 -3.78 17.43
N TYR A 204 8.54 -3.83 16.12
CA TYR A 204 8.88 -5.09 15.45
C TYR A 204 10.30 -5.58 15.74
N ILE A 205 11.22 -4.71 16.15
CA ILE A 205 12.59 -5.08 16.52
C ILE A 205 12.59 -6.06 17.72
N PRO A 206 11.97 -5.74 18.87
CA PRO A 206 11.95 -6.66 20.01
C PRO A 206 11.20 -7.96 19.67
N ILE A 207 10.12 -7.91 18.88
CA ILE A 207 9.42 -9.11 18.40
C ILE A 207 10.38 -10.01 17.59
N HIS A 208 11.23 -9.43 16.74
CA HIS A 208 12.19 -10.20 15.95
C HIS A 208 13.32 -10.80 16.78
N ILE A 209 13.89 -10.01 17.70
CA ILE A 209 14.97 -10.46 18.60
C ILE A 209 14.49 -11.64 19.45
N SER A 210 13.29 -11.54 20.01
CA SER A 210 12.69 -12.60 20.83
C SER A 210 12.38 -13.87 20.03
N ILE A 211 11.84 -13.76 18.81
CA ILE A 211 11.65 -14.90 17.90
C ILE A 211 12.98 -15.58 17.58
N TYR A 212 14.03 -14.81 17.30
CA TYR A 212 15.36 -15.37 17.00
C TYR A 212 15.93 -16.11 18.21
N ARG A 213 15.83 -15.53 19.41
CA ARG A 213 16.31 -16.11 20.67
C ARG A 213 15.56 -17.39 21.05
N LEU A 214 14.26 -17.46 20.75
CA LEU A 214 13.39 -18.58 21.13
C LEU A 214 13.10 -19.57 19.98
N ARG A 215 13.81 -19.46 18.86
CA ARG A 215 13.61 -20.28 17.65
C ARG A 215 13.74 -21.80 17.88
N HIS A 216 14.40 -22.21 18.95
CA HIS A 216 14.54 -23.62 19.33
C HIS A 216 13.23 -24.26 19.84
N LEU A 217 12.20 -23.47 20.18
CA LEU A 217 10.92 -23.97 20.69
C LEU A 217 9.89 -24.11 19.54
N GLN A 218 9.48 -25.36 19.26
CA GLN A 218 8.49 -25.69 18.21
C GLN A 218 7.11 -25.01 18.39
N SER A 219 6.75 -24.59 19.61
CA SER A 219 5.47 -23.92 19.90
C SER A 219 5.36 -22.52 19.29
N ILE A 220 6.49 -21.84 19.06
CA ILE A 220 6.55 -20.48 18.48
C ILE A 220 6.39 -20.52 16.96
N GLU A 221 6.62 -21.68 16.31
CA GLU A 221 6.42 -21.83 14.88
C GLU A 221 4.94 -21.71 14.45
N LYS A 222 4.00 -21.92 15.39
CA LYS A 222 2.56 -21.71 15.22
C LYS A 222 2.13 -20.26 15.42
N GLN A 223 2.92 -19.42 16.10
CA GLN A 223 2.63 -18.00 16.33
C GLN A 223 3.24 -17.09 15.27
N LYS A 224 3.25 -17.46 13.98
CA LYS A 224 3.78 -16.59 12.90
C LYS A 224 2.96 -15.29 12.85
N PRO A 225 3.45 -14.14 13.37
CA PRO A 225 2.71 -12.89 13.26
C PRO A 225 2.85 -12.49 11.80
N HIS A 226 1.77 -12.72 11.06
CA HIS A 226 1.65 -12.68 9.60
C HIS A 226 2.67 -11.77 8.90
N LYS A 227 3.70 -12.41 8.32
CA LYS A 227 4.82 -11.80 7.58
C LYS A 227 4.43 -10.64 6.67
N TYR A 228 3.20 -10.68 6.16
CA TYR A 228 2.59 -9.61 5.38
C TYR A 228 2.67 -8.24 6.09
N ILE A 229 2.07 -8.11 7.28
CA ILE A 229 2.02 -6.83 8.01
C ILE A 229 3.41 -6.38 8.45
N LEU A 230 4.26 -7.33 8.84
CA LEU A 230 5.67 -7.09 9.14
C LEU A 230 6.40 -6.46 7.94
N TYR A 231 6.29 -7.07 6.75
CA TYR A 231 6.91 -6.52 5.54
C TYR A 231 6.34 -5.16 5.16
N GLN A 232 5.02 -4.93 5.31
CA GLN A 232 4.44 -3.60 5.08
C GLN A 232 5.07 -2.55 6.00
N THR A 233 5.19 -2.87 7.30
CA THR A 233 5.69 -1.94 8.30
C THR A 233 7.18 -1.65 8.11
N ILE A 234 8.00 -2.67 7.82
CA ILE A 234 9.44 -2.50 7.56
C ILE A 234 9.67 -1.67 6.30
N ILE A 235 8.98 -1.99 5.19
CA ILE A 235 9.17 -1.27 3.93
C ILE A 235 8.73 0.20 4.09
N LEU A 236 7.59 0.43 4.76
CA LEU A 236 7.13 1.79 5.05
C LEU A 236 8.11 2.54 5.94
N PHE A 237 8.68 1.90 6.97
CA PHE A 237 9.67 2.52 7.84
C PHE A 237 10.93 2.95 7.06
N CYS A 238 11.48 2.08 6.22
CA CYS A 238 12.61 2.41 5.35
C CYS A 238 12.27 3.58 4.41
N PHE A 239 11.07 3.56 3.83
CA PHE A 239 10.58 4.62 2.98
C PHE A 239 10.49 5.97 3.73
N LYS A 240 9.95 5.96 4.96
CA LYS A 240 9.83 7.15 5.80
C LYS A 240 11.17 7.75 6.22
N ILE A 241 12.20 6.93 6.41
CA ILE A 241 13.57 7.44 6.64
C ILE A 241 14.07 8.21 5.42
N VAL A 242 13.94 7.64 4.22
CA VAL A 242 14.39 8.29 2.96
C VAL A 242 13.61 9.58 2.69
N GLU A 243 12.30 9.55 2.92
CA GLU A 243 11.42 10.71 2.79
C GLU A 243 11.81 11.82 3.77
N SER A 244 12.03 11.49 5.05
CA SER A 244 12.43 12.48 6.06
C SER A 244 13.78 13.13 5.74
N LEU A 245 14.74 12.37 5.21
CA LEU A 245 16.04 12.91 4.76
C LEU A 245 15.90 13.82 3.54
N SER A 246 14.94 13.55 2.66
CA SER A 246 14.66 14.41 1.51
C SER A 246 13.94 15.70 1.95
N LEU A 247 12.98 15.60 2.87
CA LEU A 247 12.24 16.74 3.40
C LEU A 247 13.11 17.71 4.19
N SER A 248 14.09 17.22 4.97
CA SER A 248 14.98 18.10 5.72
C SER A 248 15.76 19.05 4.80
N ARG A 249 16.09 18.62 3.57
CA ARG A 249 16.74 19.48 2.57
C ARG A 249 15.77 20.53 2.02
N VAL A 250 14.53 20.16 1.73
CA VAL A 250 13.49 21.08 1.27
C VAL A 250 13.27 22.21 2.28
N ILE A 251 13.25 21.86 3.57
CA ILE A 251 13.15 22.84 4.67
C ILE A 251 14.39 23.73 4.74
N LEU A 252 15.60 23.17 4.63
CA LEU A 252 16.84 23.94 4.64
C LEU A 252 16.95 24.91 3.45
N ASP A 253 16.44 24.52 2.28
CA ASP A 253 16.41 25.33 1.07
C ASP A 253 15.23 26.33 1.03
N ASN A 254 14.39 26.40 2.09
CA ASN A 254 13.17 27.23 2.18
C ASN A 254 12.21 27.04 0.99
N ARG A 255 12.06 25.81 0.48
CA ARG A 255 11.15 25.49 -0.63
C ARG A 255 9.76 25.10 -0.12
N GLU A 256 8.98 26.09 0.26
CA GLU A 256 7.64 25.90 0.82
C GLU A 256 6.68 25.19 -0.15
N ASP A 257 6.87 25.36 -1.46
CA ASP A 257 6.11 24.72 -2.54
C ASP A 257 6.20 23.18 -2.50
N GLN A 258 7.28 22.63 -1.96
CA GLN A 258 7.56 21.19 -1.93
C GLN A 258 7.19 20.51 -0.61
N LEU A 259 6.64 21.24 0.35
CA LEU A 259 6.29 20.69 1.68
C LEU A 259 5.22 19.59 1.64
N PHE A 260 4.38 19.56 0.60
CA PHE A 260 3.35 18.53 0.40
C PHE A 260 3.84 17.30 -0.38
N ALA A 261 5.07 17.32 -0.91
CA ALA A 261 5.63 16.20 -1.66
C ALA A 261 5.59 14.85 -0.90
N PRO A 262 5.85 14.78 0.43
CA PRO A 262 5.69 13.56 1.22
C PRO A 262 4.27 12.97 1.18
N THR A 263 3.25 13.81 1.28
CA THR A 263 1.86 13.35 1.23
C THR A 263 1.50 12.78 -0.13
N VAL A 264 1.96 13.43 -1.21
CA VAL A 264 1.79 12.92 -2.58
C VAL A 264 2.53 11.59 -2.74
N ALA A 265 3.74 11.49 -2.20
CA ALA A 265 4.56 10.29 -2.23
C ALA A 265 3.84 9.09 -1.56
N ASP A 266 3.25 9.30 -0.38
CA ASP A 266 2.49 8.28 0.34
C ASP A 266 1.28 7.75 -0.46
N ILE A 267 0.59 8.61 -1.21
CA ILE A 267 -0.55 8.23 -2.06
C ILE A 267 -0.11 7.19 -3.11
N PHE A 268 1.02 7.41 -3.77
CA PHE A 268 1.51 6.48 -4.80
C PHE A 268 2.13 5.21 -4.21
N VAL A 269 2.79 5.32 -3.06
CA VAL A 269 3.49 4.19 -2.43
C VAL A 269 2.52 3.23 -1.73
N THR A 270 1.40 3.72 -1.17
CA THR A 270 0.45 2.91 -0.39
C THR A 270 -0.10 1.69 -1.16
N PRO A 271 -0.57 1.78 -2.42
CA PRO A 271 -0.97 0.61 -3.19
C PRO A 271 0.15 -0.43 -3.34
N SER A 272 1.39 0.01 -3.59
CA SER A 272 2.57 -0.88 -3.66
C SER A 272 2.81 -1.59 -2.33
N LEU A 273 2.72 -0.85 -1.21
CA LEU A 273 2.87 -1.38 0.15
C LEU A 273 1.81 -2.43 0.48
N VAL A 274 0.61 -2.36 -0.10
CA VAL A 274 -0.41 -3.40 0.06
C VAL A 274 -0.13 -4.60 -0.83
N GLN A 275 0.12 -4.39 -2.11
CA GLN A 275 0.14 -5.46 -3.08
C GLN A 275 1.43 -6.31 -3.01
N VAL A 276 2.59 -5.66 -2.99
CA VAL A 276 3.89 -6.33 -3.11
C VAL A 276 4.17 -7.24 -1.91
N PRO A 277 4.01 -6.78 -0.64
CA PRO A 277 4.21 -7.65 0.52
C PRO A 277 3.24 -8.83 0.56
N TYR A 278 2.00 -8.63 0.11
CA TYR A 278 0.99 -9.70 0.09
C TYR A 278 1.39 -10.81 -0.88
N LEU A 279 1.84 -10.44 -2.08
CA LEU A 279 2.30 -11.40 -3.07
C LEU A 279 3.59 -12.10 -2.65
N PHE A 280 4.53 -11.37 -2.03
CA PHE A 280 5.76 -11.96 -1.51
C PHE A 280 5.46 -13.04 -0.45
N CYS A 281 4.50 -12.76 0.44
CA CYS A 281 4.05 -13.73 1.45
C CYS A 281 3.35 -14.96 0.84
N ASN A 282 2.71 -14.80 -0.31
CA ASN A 282 1.99 -15.85 -1.01
C ASN A 282 2.76 -16.40 -2.23
N ARG A 283 4.11 -16.41 -2.16
CA ARG A 283 5.00 -16.81 -3.27
C ARG A 283 4.63 -18.16 -3.92
N ARG A 284 4.18 -19.15 -3.16
CA ARG A 284 3.74 -20.45 -3.71
C ARG A 284 2.57 -20.29 -4.68
N ASN A 285 1.60 -19.46 -4.32
CA ASN A 285 0.40 -19.22 -5.14
C ASN A 285 0.72 -18.30 -6.32
N VAL A 286 1.64 -17.35 -6.13
CA VAL A 286 2.23 -16.57 -7.24
C VAL A 286 2.94 -17.47 -8.24
N GLN A 287 3.75 -18.43 -7.79
CA GLN A 287 4.43 -19.39 -8.66
C GLN A 287 3.45 -20.30 -9.41
N ALA A 288 2.41 -20.78 -8.73
CA ALA A 288 1.35 -21.56 -9.37
C ALA A 288 0.63 -20.74 -10.46
N MET A 289 0.33 -19.47 -10.18
CA MET A 289 -0.22 -18.55 -11.18
C MET A 289 0.74 -18.28 -12.34
N ARG A 290 2.03 -18.03 -12.07
CA ARG A 290 3.05 -17.81 -13.10
C ARG A 290 3.16 -19.01 -14.04
N LYS A 291 3.06 -20.25 -13.52
CA LYS A 291 3.01 -21.46 -14.34
C LYS A 291 1.78 -21.49 -15.27
N ARG A 292 0.61 -21.05 -14.78
CA ARG A 292 -0.64 -20.96 -15.57
C ARG A 292 -0.63 -19.81 -16.59
N LEU A 293 0.10 -18.74 -16.32
CA LEU A 293 0.27 -17.59 -17.22
C LEU A 293 1.49 -17.74 -18.15
N SER A 294 2.25 -18.83 -18.05
CA SER A 294 3.36 -19.09 -18.95
C SER A 294 2.86 -19.14 -20.39
N LEU A 295 3.49 -18.36 -21.28
CA LEU A 295 3.20 -18.37 -22.70
C LEU A 295 3.20 -19.80 -23.27
N LYS A 296 4.07 -20.69 -22.76
CA LYS A 296 4.10 -22.11 -23.16
C LYS A 296 2.80 -22.86 -22.81
N TYR A 297 2.20 -22.59 -21.64
CA TYR A 297 0.94 -23.20 -21.22
C TYR A 297 -0.26 -22.62 -21.96
N VAL A 298 -0.29 -21.31 -22.16
CA VAL A 298 -1.36 -20.65 -22.93
C VAL A 298 -1.32 -21.11 -24.39
N TRP A 299 -0.13 -21.16 -24.99
CA TRP A 299 0.07 -21.59 -26.37
C TRP A 299 -0.21 -23.09 -26.56
N SER A 300 0.17 -23.95 -25.61
CA SER A 300 -0.20 -25.37 -25.67
C SER A 300 -1.71 -25.59 -25.54
N LYS A 301 -2.40 -24.79 -24.72
CA LYS A 301 -3.86 -24.86 -24.58
C LYS A 301 -4.58 -24.36 -25.83
N ILE A 302 -4.08 -23.31 -26.49
CA ILE A 302 -4.61 -22.81 -27.76
C ILE A 302 -4.38 -23.83 -28.88
N ARG A 303 -3.15 -24.36 -29.01
CA ARG A 303 -2.81 -25.41 -30.00
C ARG A 303 -3.65 -26.67 -29.82
N ASN A 304 -3.82 -27.13 -28.58
CA ASN A 304 -4.66 -28.30 -28.28
C ASN A 304 -6.16 -28.04 -28.48
N ARG A 305 -6.63 -26.79 -28.39
CA ARG A 305 -8.00 -26.42 -28.76
C ARG A 305 -8.21 -26.53 -30.27
N ASN A 306 -7.27 -26.04 -31.08
CA ASN A 306 -7.36 -26.13 -32.54
C ASN A 306 -7.28 -27.58 -33.04
N ASN A 307 -6.46 -28.42 -32.41
CA ASN A 307 -6.38 -29.85 -32.77
C ASN A 307 -7.64 -30.66 -32.42
N ARG A 308 -8.45 -30.21 -31.45
CA ARG A 308 -9.73 -30.87 -31.10
C ARG A 308 -10.88 -30.50 -32.02
N VAL A 309 -10.82 -29.36 -32.71
CA VAL A 309 -11.85 -28.94 -33.66
C VAL A 309 -11.59 -29.53 -35.06
N GLY A 310 -10.35 -29.86 -35.41
CA GLY A 310 -10.00 -30.52 -36.68
C GLY A 310 -10.16 -32.06 -36.70
N GLY A 311 -10.48 -32.69 -35.57
CA GLY A 311 -10.52 -34.15 -35.43
C GLY A 311 -11.90 -34.81 -35.61
N ILE A 312 -12.96 -34.05 -35.89
CA ILE A 312 -14.33 -34.58 -35.97
C ILE A 312 -14.73 -35.04 -37.40
N ASN A 313 -13.92 -34.78 -38.43
CA ASN A 313 -14.36 -34.98 -39.82
C ASN A 313 -13.86 -36.23 -40.56
N ASN A 314 -13.09 -37.14 -39.95
CA ASN A 314 -12.54 -38.30 -40.69
C ASN A 314 -12.88 -39.70 -40.16
N SER A 315 -13.61 -39.86 -39.05
CA SER A 315 -14.00 -41.19 -38.56
C SER A 315 -15.39 -41.66 -39.02
N ASN A 316 -16.28 -40.76 -39.44
CA ASN A 316 -17.66 -41.13 -39.75
C ASN A 316 -17.89 -41.55 -41.23
N ASN A 317 -16.92 -41.34 -42.11
CA ASN A 317 -17.05 -41.68 -43.53
C ASN A 317 -16.55 -43.09 -43.90
N GLN A 318 -15.80 -43.78 -43.04
CA GLN A 318 -15.37 -45.16 -43.31
C GLN A 318 -16.40 -46.21 -42.88
N ASP A 319 -17.21 -45.93 -41.85
CA ASP A 319 -18.27 -46.85 -41.41
C ASP A 319 -19.54 -46.77 -42.26
N THR A 320 -19.74 -45.66 -42.98
CA THR A 320 -20.95 -45.46 -43.81
C THR A 320 -20.81 -46.11 -45.20
N ILE A 321 -19.59 -46.24 -45.73
CA ILE A 321 -19.35 -46.82 -47.07
C ILE A 321 -19.39 -48.36 -47.03
N SER A 322 -18.96 -48.99 -45.93
CA SER A 322 -19.04 -50.44 -45.75
C SER A 322 -20.48 -50.95 -45.56
N TYR A 323 -21.39 -50.12 -45.04
CA TYR A 323 -22.79 -50.50 -44.86
C TYR A 323 -23.61 -50.48 -46.17
N ILE A 324 -23.28 -49.60 -47.11
CA ILE A 324 -24.04 -49.44 -48.37
C ILE A 324 -23.69 -50.51 -49.41
N GLN A 325 -22.47 -51.06 -49.40
CA GLN A 325 -22.09 -52.16 -50.32
C GLN A 325 -22.68 -53.53 -49.97
N SER A 326 -23.29 -53.69 -48.79
CA SER A 326 -23.91 -54.96 -48.37
C SER A 326 -25.40 -55.11 -48.72
N ARG A 327 -26.01 -54.08 -49.34
CA ARG A 327 -27.47 -54.03 -49.59
C ARG A 327 -27.91 -54.06 -51.05
N ASN A 328 -26.98 -54.23 -51.98
CA ASN A 328 -27.29 -54.46 -53.41
C ASN A 328 -26.92 -55.90 -53.80
N VAL A 329 -27.73 -56.85 -53.32
CA VAL A 329 -27.97 -58.17 -53.93
C VAL A 329 -29.48 -58.39 -53.91
#